data_AF-A0A959N1V6-F1
#
_entry.id   AF-A0A959N1V6-F1
#
_cell.length_a   1.000
_cell.length_b   1.000
_cell.length_c   1.000
_cell.angle_alpha   90.00
_cell.angle_beta   90.00
_cell.angle_gamma   90.00
#
_symmetry.space_group_name_H-M   'P 1'
#
loop_
_entity.id
_entity.type
_entity.pdbx_description
1 polymer ?
#
loop_
_entity_poly.entity_id
_entity_poly.type
_entity_poly.pdbx_seq_one_letter_code
_entity_poly.pdbx_strand_id
1 'polypeptide(L)'
;FLEGSKDKPEVIRQNFDDVVKEQEQKILGKRTPEEIQDSIKKAEEELAAAGDSITLKITGLGAGSFYLVTDSVNYSKPEKITFSKGETGVFKAKKNFYISTDNTEVVKATVNDVPIKFDNKSVSKVKIGRSGVVR
;
A
#
# COMPACT_ATOMS: atom_id res chain seq x y z
N PHE A 1 30.90 -84.73 -17.97
CA PHE A 1 31.03 -83.41 -18.60
C PHE A 1 29.85 -82.56 -18.16
N LEU A 2 30.17 -81.31 -17.78
CA LEU A 2 29.39 -80.27 -17.08
C LEU A 2 27.97 -80.05 -17.61
N GLU A 3 26.98 -79.98 -16.72
CA GLU A 3 26.41 -78.75 -16.11
C GLU A 3 25.75 -77.80 -17.12
N GLY A 4 24.45 -77.59 -16.95
CA GLY A 4 23.62 -76.78 -17.84
C GLY A 4 23.70 -75.29 -17.53
N SER A 5 23.15 -74.49 -18.46
CA SER A 5 22.56 -73.17 -18.16
C SER A 5 21.66 -72.73 -19.31
N LYS A 6 20.40 -72.45 -18.96
CA LYS A 6 19.45 -71.66 -19.76
C LYS A 6 19.71 -70.20 -19.38
N ASP A 7 20.23 -69.39 -20.29
CA ASP A 7 20.35 -67.94 -20.08
C ASP A 7 19.30 -67.22 -20.92
N LYS A 8 18.18 -66.87 -20.28
CA LYS A 8 17.27 -65.84 -20.78
C LYS A 8 17.71 -64.52 -20.12
N PRO A 9 17.90 -63.42 -20.86
CA PRO A 9 18.23 -62.15 -20.23
C PRO A 9 17.04 -61.68 -19.37
N GLU A 10 17.22 -61.67 -18.06
CA GLU A 10 16.28 -61.03 -17.13
C GLU A 10 16.32 -59.52 -17.35
N VAL A 11 15.23 -58.99 -17.90
CA VAL A 11 15.00 -57.55 -17.95
C VAL A 11 14.67 -57.11 -16.53
N ILE A 12 15.67 -56.61 -15.82
CA ILE A 12 15.52 -55.96 -14.51
C ILE A 12 14.72 -54.68 -14.75
N ARG A 13 13.41 -54.73 -14.54
CA ARG A 13 12.59 -53.52 -14.44
C ARG A 13 12.95 -52.84 -13.14
N GLN A 14 13.81 -51.82 -13.21
CA GLN A 14 13.95 -50.86 -12.12
C GLN A 14 12.54 -50.38 -11.75
N ASN A 15 12.19 -50.47 -10.47
CA ASN A 15 10.94 -49.98 -9.94
C ASN A 15 10.88 -48.46 -10.17
N PHE A 16 10.28 -48.04 -11.27
CA PHE A 16 10.01 -46.63 -11.60
C PHE A 16 9.16 -45.94 -10.52
N ASP A 17 8.46 -46.72 -9.69
CA ASP A 17 7.65 -46.25 -8.58
C ASP A 17 8.47 -45.55 -7.47
N ASP A 18 9.71 -45.99 -7.25
CA ASP A 18 10.57 -45.42 -6.19
C ASP A 18 11.18 -44.06 -6.63
N VAL A 19 11.56 -43.97 -7.91
CA VAL A 19 12.17 -42.76 -8.48
C VAL A 19 11.16 -41.60 -8.58
N VAL A 20 9.88 -41.92 -8.82
CA VAL A 20 8.80 -40.91 -8.87
C VAL A 20 8.50 -40.37 -7.48
N LYS A 21 8.41 -41.22 -6.46
CA LYS A 21 8.17 -40.79 -5.06
C LYS A 21 9.31 -39.92 -4.52
N GLU A 22 10.55 -40.22 -4.88
CA GLU A 22 11.71 -39.43 -4.45
C GLU A 22 11.79 -38.05 -5.15
N GLN A 23 11.33 -37.95 -6.41
CA GLN A 23 11.24 -36.66 -7.11
C GLN A 23 10.06 -35.80 -6.64
N GLU A 24 8.92 -36.40 -6.34
CA GLU A 24 7.76 -35.67 -5.81
C GLU A 24 8.06 -35.05 -4.43
N GLN A 25 8.79 -35.76 -3.54
CA GLN A 25 9.24 -35.19 -2.26
C GLN A 25 10.25 -34.04 -2.43
N LYS A 26 11.13 -34.09 -3.43
CA LYS A 26 12.08 -33.00 -3.72
C LYS A 26 11.41 -31.76 -4.33
N ILE A 27 10.28 -31.93 -5.02
CA ILE A 27 9.51 -30.82 -5.61
C ILE A 27 8.60 -30.18 -4.55
N LEU A 28 8.00 -30.96 -3.65
CA LEU A 28 7.17 -30.46 -2.54
C LEU A 28 7.97 -29.84 -1.38
N GLY A 29 9.29 -30.09 -1.31
CA GLY A 29 10.17 -29.50 -0.29
C GLY A 29 10.55 -28.03 -0.52
N LYS A 30 9.95 -27.35 -1.49
CA LYS A 30 10.21 -25.93 -1.77
C LYS A 30 9.06 -25.06 -1.26
N ARG A 31 9.25 -24.59 -0.03
CA ARG A 31 8.42 -23.69 0.78
C ARG A 31 7.39 -24.40 1.64
N THR A 32 7.65 -24.35 2.95
CA THR A 32 6.66 -24.71 3.95
C THR A 32 5.41 -23.82 3.80
N PRO A 33 4.19 -24.31 4.08
CA PRO A 33 2.99 -23.49 4.05
C PRO A 33 3.10 -22.26 4.98
N GLU A 34 3.92 -22.36 6.03
CA GLU A 34 4.29 -21.24 6.90
C GLU A 34 5.12 -20.18 6.16
N GLU A 35 6.15 -20.54 5.39
CA GLU A 35 6.90 -19.56 4.59
C GLU A 35 6.07 -18.91 3.49
N ILE A 36 5.10 -19.64 2.93
CA ILE A 36 4.13 -19.09 1.98
C ILE A 36 3.20 -18.11 2.70
N GLN A 37 2.70 -18.45 3.88
CA GLN A 37 1.87 -17.55 4.70
C GLN A 37 2.63 -16.32 5.19
N ASP A 38 3.88 -16.47 5.64
CA ASP A 38 4.73 -15.35 6.06
C ASP A 38 5.05 -14.44 4.87
N SER A 39 5.28 -15.01 3.69
CA SER A 39 5.49 -14.23 2.46
C SER A 39 4.22 -13.50 2.01
N ILE A 40 3.04 -14.13 2.14
CA ILE A 40 1.75 -13.49 1.84
C ILE A 40 1.47 -12.38 2.85
N LYS A 41 1.67 -12.63 4.14
CA LYS A 41 1.44 -11.67 5.22
C LYS A 41 2.39 -10.47 5.13
N LYS A 42 3.65 -10.72 4.78
CA LYS A 42 4.63 -9.67 4.51
C LYS A 42 4.30 -8.88 3.23
N ALA A 43 3.84 -9.55 2.18
CA ALA A 43 3.37 -8.87 0.97
C ALA A 43 2.09 -8.06 1.23
N GLU A 44 1.19 -8.53 2.08
CA GLU A 44 -0.02 -7.80 2.51
C GLU A 44 0.31 -6.62 3.43
N GLU A 45 1.28 -6.74 4.33
CA GLU A 45 1.79 -5.63 5.14
C GLU A 45 2.53 -4.60 4.28
N GLU A 46 3.31 -5.02 3.28
CA GLU A 46 3.95 -4.12 2.32
C GLU A 46 2.93 -3.48 1.36
N LEU A 47 1.85 -4.18 0.98
CA LEU A 47 0.74 -3.59 0.21
C LEU A 47 -0.12 -2.64 1.06
N ALA A 48 -0.34 -2.93 2.34
CA ALA A 48 -1.03 -2.05 3.27
C ALA A 48 -0.20 -0.78 3.53
N ALA A 49 1.12 -0.92 3.69
CA ALA A 49 2.06 0.20 3.82
C ALA A 49 2.20 1.00 2.51
N ALA A 50 2.10 0.35 1.34
CA ALA A 50 2.05 1.03 0.04
C ALA A 50 0.65 1.60 -0.30
N GLY A 51 -0.39 1.12 0.38
CA GLY A 51 -1.81 1.46 0.18
C GLY A 51 -2.34 2.53 1.13
N ASP A 52 -1.53 2.97 2.10
CA ASP A 52 -1.89 3.99 3.09
C ASP A 52 -1.92 5.41 2.49
N SER A 53 -2.90 5.60 1.61
CA SER A 53 -3.25 6.91 1.09
C SER A 53 -3.78 7.75 2.24
N ILE A 54 -3.10 8.85 2.54
CA ILE A 54 -3.62 9.84 3.46
C ILE A 54 -4.86 10.50 2.84
N THR A 55 -5.92 10.60 3.62
CA THR A 55 -7.19 11.21 3.19
C THR A 55 -7.36 12.54 3.91
N LEU A 56 -7.44 13.63 3.15
CA LEU A 56 -7.74 14.96 3.64
C LEU A 56 -9.19 15.30 3.31
N LYS A 57 -10.00 15.56 4.33
CA LYS A 57 -11.38 16.00 4.18
C LYS A 57 -11.48 17.44 4.68
N ILE A 58 -11.98 18.32 3.82
CA ILE A 58 -12.18 19.74 4.10
C ILE A 58 -13.67 20.04 4.01
N THR A 59 -14.24 20.61 5.07
CA THR A 59 -15.63 21.07 5.12
C THR A 59 -15.66 22.59 5.24
N GLY A 60 -16.40 23.24 4.35
CA GLY A 60 -16.62 24.69 4.39
C GLY A 60 -17.56 25.08 5.52
N LEU A 61 -17.09 25.92 6.44
CA LEU A 61 -17.93 26.59 7.45
C LEU A 61 -18.50 27.92 6.92
N GLY A 62 -17.84 28.50 5.92
CA GLY A 62 -18.25 29.67 5.16
C GLY A 62 -17.92 29.52 3.68
N ALA A 63 -18.13 30.58 2.89
CA ALA A 63 -17.67 30.63 1.51
C ALA A 63 -16.20 31.06 1.46
N GLY A 64 -15.40 30.43 0.59
CA GLY A 64 -13.98 30.78 0.45
C GLY A 64 -13.27 29.97 -0.63
N SER A 65 -11.95 30.09 -0.64
CA SER A 65 -11.11 29.26 -1.50
C SER A 65 -9.81 28.86 -0.81
N PHE A 66 -9.27 27.71 -1.18
CA PHE A 66 -7.93 27.28 -0.80
C PHE A 66 -7.18 26.75 -2.01
N TYR A 67 -5.87 26.69 -1.86
CA TYR A 67 -4.97 26.08 -2.82
C TYR A 67 -4.46 24.77 -2.25
N LEU A 68 -4.53 23.71 -3.05
CA LEU A 68 -4.12 22.36 -2.67
C LEU A 68 -3.03 21.85 -3.63
N VAL A 69 -2.03 21.21 -3.06
CA VAL A 69 -1.05 20.42 -3.80
C VAL A 69 -0.94 19.05 -3.15
N THR A 70 -1.06 17.99 -3.93
CA THR A 70 -0.97 16.59 -3.50
C THR A 70 0.39 16.01 -3.88
N ASP A 71 1.06 15.34 -2.94
CA ASP A 71 2.29 14.54 -3.16
C ASP A 71 3.48 15.21 -3.84
N SER A 72 3.43 16.52 -4.05
CA SER A 72 4.48 17.25 -4.75
C SER A 72 5.31 18.04 -3.75
N VAL A 73 6.63 17.89 -3.86
CA VAL A 73 7.59 18.81 -3.22
C VAL A 73 7.58 20.19 -3.89
N ASN A 74 7.05 20.29 -5.10
CA ASN A 74 7.05 21.52 -5.88
C ASN A 74 5.64 22.13 -5.94
N TYR A 75 5.49 23.32 -5.37
CA TYR A 75 4.23 24.08 -5.32
C TYR A 75 3.99 24.88 -6.62
N SER A 76 4.45 24.38 -7.77
CA SER A 76 4.42 25.16 -9.03
C SER A 76 3.04 25.24 -9.66
N LYS A 77 2.15 24.28 -9.35
CA LYS A 77 0.79 24.20 -9.92
C LYS A 77 -0.21 23.81 -8.84
N PRO A 78 -0.55 24.73 -7.92
CA PRO A 78 -1.59 24.48 -6.95
C PRO A 78 -2.97 24.42 -7.63
N GLU A 79 -3.77 23.46 -7.21
CA GLU A 79 -5.18 23.39 -7.57
C GLU A 79 -5.95 24.37 -6.69
N LYS A 80 -6.70 25.30 -7.31
CA LYS A 80 -7.56 26.22 -6.57
C LYS A 80 -8.93 25.59 -6.41
N ILE A 81 -9.36 25.46 -5.16
CA ILE A 81 -10.65 24.88 -4.80
C ILE A 81 -11.49 25.95 -4.11
N THR A 82 -12.63 26.27 -4.71
CA THR A 82 -13.66 27.12 -4.11
C THR A 82 -14.69 26.25 -3.41
N PHE A 83 -15.15 26.69 -2.24
CA PHE A 83 -16.14 25.97 -1.46
C PHE A 83 -17.19 26.95 -0.92
N SER A 84 -18.41 26.44 -0.78
CA SER A 84 -19.53 27.12 -0.11
C SER A 84 -19.74 26.57 1.31
N LYS A 85 -20.56 27.26 2.10
CA LYS A 85 -20.92 26.79 3.44
C LYS A 85 -21.63 25.43 3.37
N GLY A 86 -21.11 24.46 4.12
CA GLY A 86 -21.60 23.08 4.17
C GLY A 86 -21.02 22.15 3.10
N GLU A 87 -20.28 22.69 2.13
CA GLU A 87 -19.64 21.88 1.10
C GLU A 87 -18.47 21.07 1.69
N THR A 88 -18.31 19.82 1.26
CA THR A 88 -17.23 18.95 1.72
C THR A 88 -16.46 18.39 0.54
N GLY A 89 -15.15 18.63 0.52
CA GLY A 89 -14.20 18.04 -0.41
C GLY A 89 -13.39 16.92 0.26
N VAL A 90 -13.15 15.84 -0.47
CA VAL A 90 -12.31 14.72 -0.02
C VAL A 90 -11.17 14.53 -1.01
N PHE A 91 -9.95 14.58 -0.51
CA PHE A 91 -8.71 14.52 -1.29
C PHE A 91 -7.85 13.36 -0.79
N LYS A 92 -7.21 12.66 -1.71
CA LYS A 92 -6.31 11.54 -1.39
C LYS A 92 -4.90 11.85 -1.90
N ALA A 93 -3.91 11.52 -1.10
CA ALA A 93 -2.50 11.62 -1.45
C ALA A 93 -1.75 10.42 -0.85
N LYS A 94 -0.59 10.09 -1.40
CA LYS A 94 0.27 8.98 -0.95
C LYS A 94 1.12 9.35 0.27
N LYS A 95 1.56 10.61 0.37
CA LYS A 95 2.57 11.07 1.34
C LYS A 95 2.15 12.30 2.11
N ASN A 96 1.76 13.36 1.40
CA ASN A 96 1.45 14.66 2.03
C ASN A 96 0.57 15.53 1.14
N PHE A 97 -0.04 16.51 1.79
CA PHE A 97 -0.70 17.64 1.15
C PHE A 97 0.04 18.93 1.49
N TYR A 98 -0.05 19.92 0.62
CA TYR A 98 0.26 21.30 0.96
C TYR A 98 -0.99 22.15 0.76
N ILE A 99 -1.34 22.92 1.78
CA ILE A 99 -2.49 23.82 1.75
C ILE A 99 -2.04 25.26 1.92
N SER A 100 -2.61 26.15 1.11
CA SER A 100 -2.63 27.59 1.38
C SER A 100 -4.06 28.11 1.40
N THR A 101 -4.40 28.91 2.39
CA THR A 101 -5.65 29.64 2.45
C THR A 101 -5.45 30.97 3.15
N ASP A 102 -6.16 31.99 2.69
CA ASP A 102 -6.23 33.31 3.29
C ASP A 102 -7.12 33.34 4.55
N ASN A 103 -7.96 32.32 4.75
CA ASN A 103 -8.85 32.25 5.89
C ASN A 103 -9.09 30.79 6.35
N THR A 104 -8.45 30.39 7.45
CA THR A 104 -8.60 29.06 8.05
C THR A 104 -9.86 28.91 8.89
N GLU A 105 -10.49 30.01 9.32
CA GLU A 105 -11.70 29.98 10.17
C GLU A 105 -12.95 29.55 9.39
N VAL A 106 -12.93 29.72 8.05
CA VAL A 106 -14.02 29.30 7.16
C VAL A 106 -13.92 27.86 6.71
N VAL A 107 -12.89 27.11 7.15
CA VAL A 107 -12.70 25.70 6.79
C VAL A 107 -12.43 24.83 8.02
N LYS A 108 -12.98 23.62 7.99
CA LYS A 108 -12.62 22.55 8.93
C LYS A 108 -11.91 21.45 8.16
N ALA A 109 -10.63 21.22 8.46
CA ALA A 109 -9.83 20.18 7.82
C ALA A 109 -9.62 18.98 8.77
N THR A 110 -9.67 17.78 8.22
CA THR A 110 -9.38 16.52 8.92
C THR A 110 -8.45 15.67 8.04
N VAL A 111 -7.41 15.07 8.62
CA VAL A 111 -6.56 14.08 7.95
C VAL A 111 -6.80 12.72 8.57
N ASN A 112 -7.17 11.71 7.78
CA ASN A 112 -7.54 10.38 8.28
C ASN A 112 -8.55 10.46 9.45
N ASP A 113 -9.54 11.34 9.31
CA ASP A 113 -10.56 11.68 10.31
C ASP A 113 -10.04 12.31 11.63
N VAL A 114 -8.75 12.65 11.71
CA VAL A 114 -8.15 13.44 12.79
C VAL A 114 -8.26 14.93 12.47
N PRO A 115 -8.87 15.76 13.33
CA PRO A 115 -9.01 17.19 13.08
C PRO A 115 -7.66 17.92 13.09
N ILE A 116 -7.46 18.76 12.08
CA ILE A 116 -6.28 19.60 11.92
C ILE A 116 -6.59 20.98 12.51
N LYS A 117 -5.68 21.51 13.32
CA LYS A 117 -5.72 22.90 13.76
C LYS A 117 -4.65 23.69 13.02
N PHE A 118 -5.05 24.81 12.45
CA PHE A 118 -4.13 25.79 11.89
C PHE A 118 -3.81 26.82 12.98
N ASP A 119 -2.52 27.14 13.15
CA ASP A 119 -2.09 28.10 14.18
C ASP A 119 -2.46 29.55 13.84
N ASN A 120 -2.59 29.87 12.56
CA ASN A 120 -2.84 31.23 12.06
C ASN A 120 -4.16 31.30 11.27
N LYS A 121 -4.74 32.50 11.23
CA LYS A 121 -5.92 32.81 10.40
C LYS A 121 -5.65 32.66 8.90
N SER A 122 -4.42 32.95 8.48
CA SER A 122 -3.97 32.75 7.10
C SER A 122 -2.75 31.84 7.12
N VAL A 123 -2.71 30.88 6.21
CA VAL A 123 -1.64 29.89 6.11
C VAL A 123 -1.20 29.74 4.66
N SER A 124 0.10 29.57 4.46
CA SER A 124 0.68 29.39 3.13
C SER A 124 1.62 28.20 3.14
N LYS A 125 1.43 27.29 2.19
CA LYS A 125 2.26 26.11 1.94
C LYS A 125 2.42 25.23 3.19
N VAL A 126 1.36 25.12 3.98
CA VAL A 126 1.38 24.27 5.18
C VAL A 126 1.36 22.83 4.75
N LYS A 127 2.38 22.08 5.16
CA LYS A 127 2.51 20.66 4.89
C LYS A 127 1.62 19.88 5.88
N ILE A 128 0.80 19.01 5.34
CA ILE A 128 -0.05 18.10 6.11
C ILE A 128 0.37 16.68 5.78
N GLY A 129 0.85 15.97 6.80
CA GLY A 129 1.20 14.57 6.74
C GLY A 129 0.13 13.71 7.40
N ARG A 130 0.47 12.44 7.60
CA ARG A 130 -0.43 11.41 8.14
C ARG A 130 -0.93 11.69 9.56
N SER A 131 -0.15 12.43 10.35
CA SER A 131 -0.43 12.78 11.75
C SER A 131 -0.97 14.20 11.94
N GLY A 132 -1.16 14.97 10.85
CA GLY A 132 -1.61 16.36 10.90
C GLY A 132 -0.59 17.33 10.30
N VAL A 133 -0.55 18.57 10.80
CA VAL A 133 0.38 19.59 10.32
C VAL A 133 1.82 19.21 10.64
N VAL A 134 2.68 19.15 9.63
CA VAL A 134 4.12 18.93 9.75
C VAL A 134 4.79 20.29 9.74
N ARG A 135 5.39 20.68 10.87
CA ARG A 135 6.18 21.92 11.01
C ARG A 135 7.59 21.74 10.46
#